data_AF-A0A3M1YXL4-F1
#
_entry.id   AF-A0A3M1YXL4-F1
#
_cell.length_a   1.000
_cell.length_b   1.000
_cell.length_c   1.000
_cell.angle_alpha   90.00
_cell.angle_beta   90.00
_cell.angle_gamma   90.00
#
_symmetry.space_group_name_H-M   'P 1'
#
loop_
_entity.id
_entity.type
_entity.pdbx_description
1 polymer ?
#
loop_
_entity_poly.entity_id
_entity_poly.type
_entity_poly.pdbx_seq_one_letter_code
_entity_poly.pdbx_strand_id
1 'polypeptide(L)'
;MFILIIFTFSIFAQEEKELSPKKLLDKAEETFYFENYRDAIKYYTKLIEVDPDGKSYYYYQIGLSYLYSYLNHEKALEYILKGKDELLRTEMADYVYYNLGRAYHLNYQFDKAIENYEKALDYVEGFGYEHDFEQEILRQIEMAQNAKELTKKEVKASILNMGEKVNSEYPDYKPVISADESVLIFTSRK
;
A
#
# COMPACT_ATOMS: atom_id res chain seq x y z
N MET A 1 -48.88 37.45 25.39
CA MET A 1 -47.78 36.80 26.15
C MET A 1 -47.44 35.51 25.42
N PHE A 2 -46.42 35.52 24.56
CA PHE A 2 -45.98 34.32 23.83
C PHE A 2 -44.86 33.67 24.65
N ILE A 3 -45.05 32.43 25.07
CA ILE A 3 -44.03 31.63 25.77
C ILE A 3 -43.26 30.86 24.70
N LEU A 4 -41.99 31.20 24.53
CA LEU A 4 -41.05 30.50 23.65
C LEU A 4 -40.46 29.32 24.43
N ILE A 5 -40.81 28.10 24.06
CA ILE A 5 -40.22 26.88 24.62
C ILE A 5 -38.95 26.58 23.82
N ILE A 6 -37.79 26.80 24.42
CA ILE A 6 -36.49 26.43 23.86
C ILE A 6 -36.22 24.97 24.25
N PHE A 7 -36.30 24.06 23.29
CA PHE A 7 -35.81 22.70 23.44
C PHE A 7 -34.29 22.70 23.28
N THR A 8 -33.56 22.52 24.37
CA THR A 8 -32.12 22.25 24.33
C THR A 8 -31.91 20.76 24.02
N PHE A 9 -31.51 20.45 22.79
CA PHE A 9 -30.95 19.14 22.46
C PHE A 9 -29.54 19.04 23.05
N SER A 10 -29.39 18.28 24.14
CA SER A 10 -28.07 17.87 24.62
C SER A 10 -27.50 16.86 23.63
N ILE A 11 -26.55 17.29 22.81
CA ILE A 11 -25.74 16.41 21.98
C ILE A 11 -24.82 15.64 22.93
N PHE A 12 -25.14 14.38 23.21
CA PHE A 12 -24.17 13.46 23.79
C PHE A 12 -23.17 13.11 22.69
N ALA A 13 -22.04 13.83 22.65
CA ALA A 13 -20.85 13.34 21.98
C ALA A 13 -20.39 12.10 22.75
N GLN A 14 -20.52 10.92 22.13
CA GLN A 14 -20.01 9.69 22.71
C GLN A 14 -18.48 9.78 22.67
N GLU A 15 -17.84 9.91 23.83
CA GLU A 15 -16.39 9.75 23.94
C GLU A 15 -16.05 8.34 23.46
N GLU A 16 -15.53 8.23 22.24
CA GLU A 16 -15.00 6.97 21.72
C GLU A 16 -13.86 6.59 22.65
N LYS A 17 -14.09 5.60 23.53
CA LYS A 17 -13.08 5.17 24.51
C LYS A 17 -11.80 4.83 23.76
N GLU A 18 -10.78 5.67 23.91
CA GLU A 18 -9.51 5.47 23.21
C GLU A 18 -8.98 4.07 23.53
N LEU A 19 -8.67 3.33 22.48
CA LEU A 19 -8.11 1.99 22.60
C LEU A 19 -6.70 2.11 23.16
N SER A 20 -6.31 1.18 24.04
CA SER A 20 -4.92 1.09 24.49
C SER A 20 -4.00 0.82 23.29
N PRO A 21 -2.73 1.26 23.30
CA PRO A 21 -1.78 1.01 22.22
C PRO A 21 -1.75 -0.45 21.77
N LYS A 22 -1.70 -1.39 22.73
CA LYS A 22 -1.80 -2.83 22.43
C LYS A 22 -3.02 -3.22 21.59
N LYS A 23 -4.21 -2.73 21.95
CA LYS A 23 -5.45 -3.04 21.21
C LYS A 23 -5.50 -2.36 19.84
N LEU A 24 -4.85 -1.20 19.70
CA LEU A 24 -4.69 -0.55 18.39
C LEU A 24 -3.77 -1.37 17.50
N LEU A 25 -2.68 -1.90 18.05
CA LEU A 25 -1.74 -2.76 17.33
C LEU A 25 -2.40 -4.07 16.90
N ASP A 26 -3.12 -4.75 17.79
CA ASP A 26 -3.86 -5.97 17.46
C ASP A 26 -4.81 -5.73 16.27
N LYS A 27 -5.53 -4.61 16.25
CA LYS A 27 -6.42 -4.23 15.14
C LYS A 27 -5.67 -3.85 13.87
N ALA A 28 -4.55 -3.15 14.00
CA ALA A 28 -3.73 -2.74 12.85
C ALA A 28 -3.16 -3.97 12.13
N GLU A 29 -2.63 -4.92 12.88
CA GLU A 29 -2.08 -6.17 12.37
C GLU A 29 -3.19 -7.08 11.80
N GLU A 30 -4.33 -7.21 12.49
CA GLU A 30 -5.49 -7.97 12.00
C GLU A 30 -5.99 -7.41 10.66
N THR A 31 -6.22 -6.11 10.59
CA THR A 31 -6.70 -5.48 9.35
C THR A 31 -5.69 -5.54 8.22
N PHE A 32 -4.39 -5.44 8.54
CA PHE A 32 -3.32 -5.65 7.55
C PHE A 32 -3.31 -7.08 7.02
N TYR A 33 -3.40 -8.06 7.92
CA TYR A 33 -3.42 -9.49 7.58
C TYR A 33 -4.61 -9.87 6.69
N PHE A 34 -5.78 -9.28 6.94
CA PHE A 34 -6.96 -9.45 6.08
C PHE A 34 -7.00 -8.51 4.87
N GLU A 35 -5.86 -7.92 4.49
CA GLU A 35 -5.69 -7.03 3.33
C GLU A 35 -6.62 -5.80 3.35
N ASN A 36 -7.19 -5.46 4.50
CA ASN A 36 -7.94 -4.23 4.70
C ASN A 36 -6.98 -3.07 5.01
N TYR A 37 -6.16 -2.75 4.00
CA TYR A 37 -5.09 -1.78 4.11
C TYR A 37 -5.57 -0.37 4.48
N ARG A 38 -6.81 0.02 4.14
CA ARG A 38 -7.35 1.33 4.53
C ARG A 38 -7.53 1.43 6.04
N ASP A 39 -8.08 0.40 6.66
CA ASP A 39 -8.23 0.37 8.12
C ASP A 39 -6.89 0.16 8.82
N ALA A 40 -5.99 -0.65 8.24
CA ALA A 40 -4.63 -0.81 8.74
C ALA A 40 -3.90 0.54 8.82
N ILE A 41 -3.93 1.34 7.74
CA ILE A 41 -3.36 2.70 7.71
C ILE A 41 -3.96 3.56 8.83
N LYS A 42 -5.28 3.51 9.03
CA LYS A 42 -5.96 4.27 10.09
C LYS A 42 -5.45 3.88 11.48
N TYR A 43 -5.31 2.59 11.78
CA TYR A 43 -4.87 2.13 13.10
C TYR A 43 -3.37 2.38 13.34
N TYR A 44 -2.51 2.11 12.35
CA TYR A 44 -1.08 2.44 12.45
C TYR A 44 -0.82 3.95 12.59
N THR A 45 -1.64 4.79 11.94
CA THR A 45 -1.53 6.25 12.10
C THR A 45 -1.80 6.68 13.53
N LYS A 46 -2.81 6.10 14.20
CA LYS A 46 -3.07 6.37 15.63
C LYS A 46 -1.92 5.91 16.52
N LEU A 47 -1.33 4.76 16.22
CA LEU A 47 -0.21 4.20 16.99
C LEU A 47 1.02 5.12 17.02
N ILE A 48 1.30 5.84 15.92
CA ILE A 48 2.41 6.81 15.86
C ILE A 48 2.29 7.91 16.93
N GLU A 49 1.06 8.25 17.33
CA GLU A 49 0.80 9.31 18.32
C GLU A 49 0.86 8.79 19.76
N VAL A 50 0.40 7.55 20.00
CA VAL A 50 0.22 6.99 21.35
C VAL A 50 1.30 5.99 21.77
N ASP A 51 2.13 5.54 20.84
CA ASP A 51 3.21 4.58 21.05
C ASP A 51 4.45 4.96 20.21
N PRO A 52 5.24 5.95 20.67
CA PRO A 52 6.36 6.48 19.89
C PRO A 52 7.52 5.47 19.72
N ASP A 53 7.61 4.47 20.59
CA ASP A 53 8.72 3.49 20.58
C ASP A 53 8.60 2.54 19.37
N GLY A 54 7.37 2.22 18.94
CA GLY A 54 7.11 1.39 17.75
C GLY A 54 7.03 2.17 16.43
N LYS A 55 7.30 3.49 16.45
CA LYS A 55 6.99 4.40 15.33
C LYS A 55 7.63 4.02 14.00
N SER A 56 8.85 3.51 14.00
CA SER A 56 9.53 3.04 12.77
C SER A 56 8.78 1.89 12.11
N TYR A 57 8.36 0.91 12.91
CA TYR A 57 7.55 -0.22 12.45
C TYR A 57 6.18 0.27 11.92
N TYR A 58 5.51 1.17 12.64
CA TYR A 58 4.20 1.68 12.20
C TYR A 58 4.29 2.47 10.88
N TYR A 59 5.33 3.30 10.72
CA TYR A 59 5.57 3.97 9.44
C TYR A 59 5.80 2.96 8.32
N TYR A 60 6.64 1.95 8.55
CA TYR A 60 6.89 0.92 7.55
C TYR A 60 5.60 0.17 7.17
N GLN A 61 4.76 -0.20 8.14
CA GLN A 61 3.49 -0.87 7.89
C GLN A 61 2.46 0.01 7.15
N ILE A 62 2.42 1.32 7.41
CA ILE A 62 1.62 2.26 6.60
C ILE A 62 2.13 2.28 5.16
N GLY A 63 3.45 2.32 4.99
CA GLY A 63 4.09 2.28 3.69
C GLY A 63 3.75 1.01 2.90
N LEU A 64 3.86 -0.17 3.54
CA LEU A 64 3.44 -1.45 2.98
C LEU A 64 1.94 -1.49 2.66
N SER A 65 1.10 -0.91 3.52
CA SER A 65 -0.34 -0.83 3.27
C SER A 65 -0.64 -0.03 2.00
N TYR A 66 0.02 1.12 1.80
CA TYR A 66 -0.09 1.88 0.54
C TYR A 66 0.47 1.11 -0.66
N LEU A 67 1.56 0.37 -0.47
CA LEU A 67 2.22 -0.42 -1.50
C LEU A 67 1.33 -1.56 -2.00
N TYR A 68 0.76 -2.37 -1.10
CA TYR A 68 -0.04 -3.54 -1.46
C TYR A 68 -1.45 -3.19 -1.94
N SER A 69 -2.00 -2.08 -1.47
CA SER A 69 -3.31 -1.61 -1.90
C SER A 69 -3.30 -0.81 -3.20
N TYR A 70 -2.13 -0.43 -3.71
CA TYR A 70 -1.94 0.49 -4.84
C TYR A 70 -2.73 1.81 -4.70
N LEU A 71 -3.04 2.23 -3.47
CA LEU A 71 -3.85 3.43 -3.23
C LEU A 71 -3.09 4.72 -3.56
N ASN A 72 -1.78 4.76 -3.27
CA ASN A 72 -0.93 5.91 -3.54
C ASN A 72 0.55 5.51 -3.49
N HIS A 73 1.22 5.49 -4.64
CA HIS A 73 2.62 5.06 -4.74
C HIS A 73 3.58 6.03 -4.04
N GLU A 74 3.34 7.34 -4.12
CA GLU A 74 4.20 8.34 -3.48
C GLU A 74 4.19 8.18 -1.96
N LYS A 75 3.00 7.97 -1.36
CA LYS A 75 2.86 7.70 0.06
C LYS A 75 3.49 6.38 0.48
N ALA A 76 3.39 5.33 -0.35
CA ALA A 76 4.09 4.07 -0.08
C ALA A 76 5.59 4.33 0.13
N LEU A 77 6.21 5.04 -0.82
CA LEU A 77 7.63 5.38 -0.73
C LEU A 77 7.94 6.30 0.47
N GLU A 78 7.14 7.34 0.68
CA GLU A 78 7.32 8.29 1.79
C GLU A 78 7.35 7.58 3.15
N TYR A 79 6.37 6.70 3.40
CA TYR A 79 6.22 6.02 4.68
C TYR A 79 7.25 4.91 4.90
N ILE A 80 7.60 4.15 3.85
CA ILE A 80 8.71 3.18 3.94
C ILE A 80 10.02 3.90 4.28
N LEU A 81 10.31 5.04 3.64
CA LEU A 81 11.51 5.83 3.94
C LEU A 81 11.55 6.35 5.38
N LYS A 82 10.40 6.70 5.97
CA LYS A 82 10.31 7.11 7.39
C LYS A 82 10.58 5.97 8.37
N GLY A 83 10.23 4.74 8.01
CA GLY A 83 10.33 3.57 8.90
C GLY A 83 11.59 2.72 8.74
N LYS A 84 12.35 2.89 7.64
CA LYS A 84 13.41 1.93 7.26
C LYS A 84 14.61 1.87 8.20
N ASP A 85 15.02 2.97 8.82
CA ASP A 85 16.40 3.08 9.36
C ASP A 85 16.69 2.11 10.51
N GLU A 86 15.72 1.88 11.39
CA GLU A 86 15.83 0.88 12.46
C GLU A 86 15.68 -0.54 11.93
N LEU A 87 14.78 -0.75 10.97
CA LEU A 87 14.48 -2.06 10.39
C LEU A 87 15.64 -2.60 9.52
N LEU A 88 16.41 -1.71 8.89
CA LEU A 88 17.61 -2.08 8.13
C LEU A 88 18.75 -2.63 9.02
N ARG A 89 18.62 -2.53 10.35
CA ARG A 89 19.58 -3.08 11.33
C ARG A 89 19.09 -4.38 11.96
N THR A 90 17.96 -4.93 11.49
CA THR A 90 17.41 -6.19 11.95
C THR A 90 17.51 -7.26 10.86
N GLU A 91 17.03 -8.46 11.16
CA GLU A 91 16.88 -9.57 10.20
C GLU A 91 15.84 -9.29 9.08
N MET A 92 15.16 -8.14 9.12
CA MET A 92 14.18 -7.73 8.10
C MET A 92 14.80 -6.89 6.97
N ALA A 93 16.12 -6.66 6.99
CA ALA A 93 16.77 -5.72 6.08
C ALA A 93 16.57 -6.08 4.60
N ASP A 94 16.63 -7.37 4.25
CA ASP A 94 16.32 -7.91 2.93
C ASP A 94 14.90 -7.53 2.47
N TYR A 95 13.88 -7.74 3.31
CA TYR A 95 12.49 -7.38 3.03
C TYR A 95 12.30 -5.86 2.93
N VAL A 96 13.01 -5.07 3.74
CA VAL A 96 12.93 -3.60 3.69
C VAL A 96 13.53 -3.09 2.38
N TYR A 97 14.70 -3.59 1.98
CA TYR A 97 15.30 -3.27 0.68
C TYR A 97 14.42 -3.71 -0.48
N TYR A 98 13.86 -4.92 -0.43
CA TYR A 98 12.94 -5.42 -1.44
C TYR A 98 11.71 -4.51 -1.61
N ASN A 99 11.06 -4.13 -0.50
CA ASN A 99 9.88 -3.26 -0.56
C ASN A 99 10.21 -1.80 -0.94
N LEU A 100 11.41 -1.30 -0.59
CA LEU A 100 11.92 -0.05 -1.13
C LEU A 100 12.10 -0.11 -2.64
N GLY A 101 12.65 -1.21 -3.17
CA GLY A 101 12.77 -1.46 -4.60
C GLY A 101 11.41 -1.38 -5.29
N ARG A 102 10.39 -2.06 -4.73
CA ARG A 102 9.01 -2.03 -5.23
C ARG A 102 8.41 -0.63 -5.19
N ALA A 103 8.60 0.09 -4.09
CA ALA A 103 8.11 1.45 -3.95
C ALA A 103 8.77 2.40 -4.97
N TYR A 104 10.08 2.33 -5.17
CA TYR A 104 10.76 3.11 -6.20
C TYR A 104 10.31 2.74 -7.61
N HIS A 105 10.11 1.46 -7.89
CA HIS A 105 9.62 0.97 -9.18
C HIS A 105 8.26 1.60 -9.52
N LEU A 106 7.29 1.53 -8.60
CA LEU A 106 5.95 2.09 -8.80
C LEU A 106 5.92 3.63 -8.89
N ASN A 107 6.99 4.29 -8.46
CA ASN A 107 7.22 5.73 -8.61
C ASN A 107 8.13 6.07 -9.80
N TYR A 108 8.31 5.14 -10.76
CA TYR A 108 9.12 5.33 -11.98
C TYR A 108 10.60 5.70 -11.71
N GLN A 109 11.09 5.45 -10.50
CA GLN A 109 12.49 5.66 -10.11
C GLN A 109 13.28 4.36 -10.29
N PHE A 110 13.34 3.88 -11.53
CA PHE A 110 13.84 2.53 -11.86
C PHE A 110 15.27 2.27 -11.41
N ASP A 111 16.16 3.25 -11.51
CA ASP A 111 17.57 3.08 -11.08
C ASP A 111 17.67 2.82 -9.58
N LYS A 112 16.90 3.56 -8.77
CA LYS A 112 16.83 3.32 -7.32
C LYS A 112 16.11 2.02 -6.99
N ALA A 113 15.14 1.61 -7.80
CA ALA A 113 14.48 0.34 -7.63
C ALA A 113 15.49 -0.81 -7.76
N ILE A 114 16.28 -0.80 -8.84
CA ILE A 114 17.33 -1.79 -9.11
C ILE A 114 18.37 -1.78 -7.98
N GLU A 115 18.87 -0.60 -7.56
CA GLU A 115 19.84 -0.50 -6.46
C GLU A 115 19.33 -1.13 -5.15
N ASN A 116 18.04 -0.95 -4.82
CA ASN A 116 17.48 -1.54 -3.61
C ASN A 116 17.20 -3.04 -3.76
N TYR A 117 16.84 -3.52 -4.94
CA TYR A 117 16.73 -4.96 -5.19
C TYR A 117 18.08 -5.66 -5.12
N GLU A 118 19.14 -5.06 -5.66
CA GLU A 118 20.51 -5.58 -5.54
C GLU A 118 20.94 -5.66 -4.07
N LYS A 119 20.64 -4.64 -3.25
CA LYS A 119 20.88 -4.71 -1.80
C LYS A 119 20.07 -5.81 -1.12
N ALA A 120 18.83 -6.07 -1.54
CA ALA A 120 18.06 -7.19 -0.99
C ALA A 120 18.71 -8.54 -1.35
N LEU A 121 19.22 -8.68 -2.58
CA LEU A 121 19.90 -9.87 -3.06
C LEU A 121 21.20 -10.15 -2.30
N ASP A 122 22.00 -9.12 -2.03
CA ASP A 122 23.24 -9.25 -1.24
C ASP A 122 23.00 -9.86 0.15
N TYR A 123 21.86 -9.53 0.78
CA TYR A 123 21.46 -10.15 2.05
C TYR A 123 21.02 -11.60 1.84
N VAL A 124 20.21 -11.87 0.82
CA VAL A 124 19.70 -13.22 0.52
C VAL A 124 20.86 -14.23 0.31
N GLU A 125 21.87 -13.85 -0.47
CA GLU A 125 23.05 -14.69 -0.73
C GLU A 125 23.90 -14.94 0.54
N GLY A 126 23.98 -13.94 1.44
CA GLY A 126 24.77 -14.02 2.67
C GLY A 126 24.20 -14.93 3.76
N PHE A 127 22.88 -15.19 3.73
CA PHE A 127 22.17 -15.94 4.77
C PHE A 127 21.63 -17.30 4.31
N GLY A 128 21.77 -17.64 3.02
CA GLY A 128 21.35 -18.95 2.47
C GLY A 128 19.84 -19.13 2.44
N TYR A 129 19.10 -18.06 2.13
CA TYR A 129 17.64 -18.06 2.06
C TYR A 129 17.08 -18.96 0.93
N GLU A 130 15.75 -19.14 0.96
CA GLU A 130 14.97 -19.89 -0.01
C GLU A 130 15.21 -19.42 -1.45
N HIS A 131 15.42 -20.38 -2.36
CA HIS A 131 15.65 -20.13 -3.78
C HIS A 131 14.55 -19.27 -4.42
N ASP A 132 13.31 -19.37 -3.94
CA ASP A 132 12.15 -18.68 -4.52
C ASP A 132 12.19 -17.16 -4.32
N PHE A 133 12.68 -16.67 -3.16
CA PHE A 133 12.75 -15.22 -2.92
C PHE A 133 13.86 -14.56 -3.74
N GLU A 134 15.00 -15.24 -3.89
CA GLU A 134 16.08 -14.82 -4.80
C GLU A 134 15.56 -14.66 -6.23
N GLN A 135 14.82 -15.65 -6.75
CA GLN A 135 14.24 -15.60 -8.09
C GLN A 135 13.22 -14.47 -8.24
N GLU A 136 12.41 -14.18 -7.21
CA GLU A 136 11.50 -13.03 -7.21
C GLU A 136 12.27 -11.70 -7.29
N ILE A 137 13.35 -11.53 -6.52
CA ILE A 137 14.18 -10.32 -6.57
C ILE A 137 14.78 -10.14 -7.97
N LEU A 138 15.35 -11.20 -8.55
CA LEU A 138 15.90 -11.17 -9.91
C LEU A 138 14.83 -10.82 -10.95
N ARG A 139 13.62 -11.36 -10.79
CA ARG A 139 12.48 -11.03 -11.65
C ARG A 139 12.10 -9.56 -11.53
N GLN A 140 12.11 -8.99 -10.33
CA GLN A 140 11.81 -7.57 -10.13
C GLN A 140 12.87 -6.64 -10.73
N ILE A 141 14.16 -7.03 -10.68
CA ILE A 141 15.25 -6.32 -11.35
C ILE A 141 15.02 -6.30 -12.87
N GLU A 142 14.72 -7.47 -13.46
CA GLU A 142 14.42 -7.59 -14.88
C GLU A 142 13.21 -6.71 -15.28
N MET A 143 12.14 -6.74 -14.48
CA MET A 143 10.95 -5.90 -14.70
C MET A 143 11.28 -4.40 -14.62
N ALA A 144 12.11 -3.97 -13.66
CA ALA A 144 12.53 -2.58 -13.55
C ALA A 144 13.40 -2.13 -14.73
N GLN A 145 14.31 -2.99 -15.21
CA GLN A 145 15.11 -2.73 -16.41
C GLN A 145 14.22 -2.61 -17.65
N ASN A 146 13.28 -3.54 -17.83
CA ASN A 146 12.32 -3.49 -18.92
C ASN A 146 11.47 -2.22 -18.86
N ALA A 147 10.97 -1.84 -17.69
CA ALA A 147 10.19 -0.62 -17.50
C ALA A 147 11.00 0.64 -17.84
N LYS A 148 12.28 0.68 -17.45
CA LYS A 148 13.21 1.76 -17.82
C LYS A 148 13.38 1.90 -19.33
N GLU A 149 13.43 0.80 -20.08
CA GLU A 149 13.52 0.85 -21.55
C GLU A 149 12.20 1.20 -22.22
N LEU A 150 11.10 0.62 -21.75
CA LEU A 150 9.76 0.84 -22.33
C LEU A 150 9.29 2.29 -22.13
N THR A 151 9.58 2.90 -20.99
CA THR A 151 9.19 4.29 -20.68
C THR A 151 9.97 5.34 -21.45
N LYS A 152 11.10 5.00 -22.11
CA LYS A 152 11.78 5.93 -23.03
C LYS A 152 10.96 6.23 -24.28
N LYS A 153 10.08 5.30 -24.67
CA LYS A 153 9.21 5.45 -25.83
C LYS A 153 7.84 5.88 -25.35
N GLU A 154 7.45 7.11 -25.66
CA GLU A 154 6.09 7.57 -25.40
C GLU A 154 5.12 6.78 -26.29
N VAL A 155 4.30 5.93 -25.68
CA VAL A 155 3.20 5.27 -26.37
C VAL A 155 2.02 6.23 -26.35
N LYS A 156 1.62 6.72 -27.52
CA LYS A 156 0.38 7.50 -27.64
C LYS A 156 -0.80 6.57 -27.45
N ALA A 157 -1.31 6.50 -26.23
CA ALA A 157 -2.54 5.79 -25.89
C ALA A 157 -3.62 6.80 -25.50
N SER A 158 -4.84 6.58 -25.97
CA SER A 158 -6.02 7.33 -25.54
C SER A 158 -6.88 6.45 -24.64
N ILE A 159 -7.10 6.88 -23.40
CA ILE A 159 -8.08 6.24 -22.52
C ILE A 159 -9.42 6.88 -22.81
N LEU A 160 -10.35 6.08 -23.34
CA LEU A 160 -11.69 6.52 -23.72
C LEU A 160 -12.72 5.79 -22.87
N ASN A 161 -13.69 6.52 -22.34
CA ASN A 161 -14.90 5.93 -21.78
C ASN A 161 -15.73 5.34 -22.94
N MET A 162 -16.09 4.06 -22.83
CA MET A 162 -16.78 3.29 -23.89
C MET A 162 -18.30 3.45 -23.84
N GLY A 163 -18.80 4.40 -23.03
CA GLY A 163 -20.21 4.68 -22.83
C GLY A 163 -20.87 3.74 -21.83
N GLU A 164 -22.13 4.06 -21.51
CA GLU A 164 -22.95 3.36 -20.49
C GLU A 164 -23.16 1.86 -20.75
N LYS A 165 -22.89 1.37 -21.96
CA LYS A 165 -22.96 -0.05 -22.30
C LYS A 165 -21.80 -0.86 -21.73
N VAL A 166 -20.69 -0.21 -21.41
CA VAL A 166 -19.46 -0.86 -20.95
C VAL A 166 -19.00 -0.28 -19.60
N ASN A 167 -19.10 1.03 -19.41
CA ASN A 167 -18.75 1.70 -18.16
C ASN A 167 -20.00 2.03 -17.36
N SER A 168 -20.03 1.64 -16.09
CA SER A 168 -21.08 2.08 -15.16
C SER A 168 -20.82 3.49 -14.64
N GLU A 169 -21.80 4.08 -13.96
CA GLU A 169 -21.63 5.35 -13.22
C GLU A 169 -20.79 5.20 -11.94
N TYR A 170 -20.52 3.96 -11.51
CA TYR A 170 -19.74 3.64 -10.32
C TYR A 170 -18.33 3.16 -10.71
N PRO A 171 -17.40 3.08 -9.76
CA PRO A 171 -16.13 2.40 -10.00
C PRO A 171 -16.34 0.92 -10.37
N ASP A 172 -15.89 0.55 -11.58
CA ASP A 172 -15.89 -0.80 -12.12
C ASP A 172 -14.55 -1.49 -11.84
N TYR A 173 -14.60 -2.69 -11.26
CA TYR A 173 -13.43 -3.42 -10.78
C TYR A 173 -13.35 -4.83 -11.37
N LYS A 174 -12.12 -5.33 -11.43
CA LYS A 174 -11.77 -6.73 -11.77
C LYS A 174 -12.43 -7.20 -13.08
N PRO A 175 -12.21 -6.51 -14.21
CA PRO A 175 -12.71 -6.98 -15.49
C PRO A 175 -12.09 -8.33 -15.84
N VAL A 176 -12.90 -9.26 -16.32
CA VAL A 176 -12.47 -10.52 -16.91
C VAL A 176 -13.09 -10.68 -18.29
N ILE A 177 -12.32 -11.18 -19.23
CA ILE A 177 -12.72 -11.39 -20.61
C ILE A 177 -12.81 -12.90 -20.85
N SER A 178 -13.85 -13.37 -21.56
CA SER A 178 -13.96 -14.78 -21.95
C SER A 178 -12.82 -15.19 -22.89
N ALA A 179 -12.51 -16.49 -22.96
CA ALA A 179 -11.38 -16.98 -23.75
C ALA A 179 -11.49 -16.69 -25.26
N ASP A 180 -12.72 -16.53 -25.77
CA ASP A 180 -13.03 -16.14 -27.15
C ASP A 180 -13.19 -14.61 -27.31
N GLU A 181 -12.87 -13.84 -26.28
CA GLU A 181 -12.96 -12.37 -26.22
C GLU A 181 -14.37 -11.79 -26.46
N SER A 182 -15.42 -12.62 -26.39
CA SER A 182 -16.79 -12.21 -26.70
C SER A 182 -17.57 -11.63 -25.52
N VAL A 183 -17.14 -11.88 -24.28
CA VAL A 183 -17.82 -11.44 -23.05
C VAL A 183 -16.85 -10.71 -22.13
N LEU A 184 -17.24 -9.53 -21.66
CA LEU A 184 -16.57 -8.77 -20.60
C LEU A 184 -17.45 -8.78 -19.34
N ILE A 185 -16.91 -9.26 -18.23
CA ILE A 185 -17.58 -9.29 -16.91
C ILE A 185 -16.79 -8.41 -15.95
N PHE A 186 -17.44 -7.53 -15.20
CA PHE A 186 -16.83 -6.69 -14.18
C PHE A 186 -17.77 -6.52 -12.99
N THR A 187 -17.25 -5.98 -11.89
CA THR A 187 -18.02 -5.70 -10.67
C THR A 187 -18.08 -4.20 -10.40
N SER A 188 -19.27 -3.64 -10.22
CA SER A 188 -19.45 -2.22 -9.90
C SER A 188 -19.81 -2.06 -8.42
N ARG A 189 -19.11 -1.19 -7.70
CA ARG A 189 -19.38 -0.94 -6.27
C ARG A 189 -20.21 0.34 -6.08
N LYS A 190 -21.46 0.16 -5.67
CA LYS A 190 -22.38 1.23 -5.27
C LYS A 190 -22.09 1.74 -3.86
#